data_AF-A0A2A4WKQ3-F1
#
_entry.id   AF-A0A2A4WKQ3-F1
#
_cell.length_a   1.000
_cell.length_b   1.000
_cell.length_c   1.000
_cell.angle_alpha   90.00
_cell.angle_beta   90.00
_cell.angle_gamma   90.00
#
_symmetry.space_group_name_H-M   'P 1'
#
loop_
_entity.id
_entity.type
_entity.pdbx_description
1 polymer ?
#
loop_
_entity_poly.entity_id
_entity_poly.type
_entity_poly.pdbx_seq_one_letter_code
_entity_poly.pdbx_strand_id
1 'polypeptide(L)'
;MSDNNNQTGDSDKENNDENKNTPYQSSSTSYSTILSNIFTAPAEAMQQVQENYNVLLPLLTLMTATVIVFAYYYVAVDYQWYIDHMVEISAGELSKSEQEEAKAVFSMMSQTTMASITAITASIGIAIVFVFQAVYFVIVSNITNDGFQFKQWMSFTAWGSLPALLSYLAMMVYIFSSSNGQIAFETLNPLSLNDLFFGFDASKGAGKMLSSIDLTKFWSMYIMIIGYQKWTGKSMASSATVVLIPFVGIYGIWALFL
;
A
#
# COMPACT_ATOMS: atom_id res chain seq x y z
N MET A 1 -76.31 49.63 32.89
CA MET A 1 -77.47 49.21 32.07
C MET A 1 -76.90 48.96 30.68
N SER A 2 -76.46 47.73 30.41
CA SER A 2 -77.24 46.70 29.67
C SER A 2 -77.14 46.95 28.16
N ASP A 3 -76.91 46.02 27.23
CA ASP A 3 -76.55 44.61 27.16
C ASP A 3 -76.36 44.32 25.64
N ASN A 4 -75.66 43.23 25.30
CA ASN A 4 -75.82 42.39 24.10
C ASN A 4 -75.36 42.88 22.70
N ASN A 5 -74.35 42.25 22.07
CA ASN A 5 -74.26 40.92 21.41
C ASN A 5 -74.61 40.98 19.91
N ASN A 6 -73.65 40.69 19.01
CA ASN A 6 -73.78 39.57 18.08
C ASN A 6 -72.48 39.22 17.32
N GLN A 7 -72.31 37.91 17.10
CA GLN A 7 -71.22 37.16 16.46
C GLN A 7 -71.11 37.37 14.94
N THR A 8 -69.94 37.04 14.33
CA THR A 8 -69.80 36.05 13.22
C THR A 8 -68.36 35.96 12.64
N GLY A 9 -67.92 34.71 12.33
CA GLY A 9 -66.85 34.33 11.37
C GLY A 9 -65.42 34.29 11.94
N ASP A 10 -64.77 33.15 12.23
CA ASP A 10 -64.36 31.96 11.44
C ASP A 10 -63.08 32.17 10.60
N SER A 11 -62.20 31.15 10.62
CA SER A 11 -60.88 30.97 9.95
C SER A 11 -59.81 32.04 10.30
N ASP A 12 -58.76 31.75 11.08
CA ASP A 12 -57.61 30.97 10.63
C ASP A 12 -56.86 30.32 11.80
N LYS A 13 -56.98 28.99 11.91
CA LYS A 13 -55.89 28.13 12.40
C LYS A 13 -55.28 27.52 11.15
N GLU A 14 -53.97 27.70 10.96
CA GLU A 14 -53.03 26.57 10.77
C GLU A 14 -51.63 27.04 10.41
N ASN A 15 -50.67 26.45 11.14
CA ASN A 15 -49.36 26.04 10.67
C ASN A 15 -48.36 27.13 10.27
N ASN A 16 -47.68 27.68 11.26
CA ASN A 16 -46.25 27.90 11.18
C ASN A 16 -45.65 27.64 12.56
N ASP A 17 -44.84 26.58 12.68
CA ASP A 17 -43.67 26.46 13.58
C ASP A 17 -43.42 25.01 14.01
N GLU A 18 -43.20 24.10 13.05
CA GLU A 18 -42.51 22.82 13.32
C GLU A 18 -41.63 22.43 12.12
N ASN A 19 -40.58 23.21 11.85
CA ASN A 19 -39.41 22.65 11.16
C ASN A 19 -38.15 23.52 11.38
N LYS A 20 -37.54 23.43 12.56
CA LYS A 20 -36.13 23.79 12.71
C LYS A 20 -35.44 22.82 13.67
N ASN A 21 -34.30 22.32 13.19
CA ASN A 21 -33.25 21.58 13.89
C ASN A 21 -33.29 20.05 13.77
N THR A 22 -33.07 19.55 12.55
CA THR A 22 -32.17 18.41 12.41
C THR A 22 -30.75 18.93 12.23
N PRO A 23 -29.81 18.63 13.14
CA PRO A 23 -28.40 18.92 12.91
C PRO A 23 -27.95 18.12 11.69
N TYR A 24 -27.36 18.78 10.69
CA TYR A 24 -26.60 18.10 9.65
C TYR A 24 -25.45 17.35 10.35
N GLN A 25 -25.60 16.03 10.54
CA GLN A 25 -24.46 15.19 10.84
C GLN A 25 -23.67 15.04 9.54
N SER A 26 -22.47 15.60 9.47
CA SER A 26 -21.52 15.17 8.44
C SER A 26 -21.21 13.71 8.71
N SER A 27 -21.82 12.78 7.99
CA SER A 27 -21.44 11.38 8.09
C SER A 27 -19.99 11.28 7.65
N SER A 28 -19.07 11.00 8.58
CA SER A 28 -17.69 10.71 8.22
C SER A 28 -17.69 9.57 7.18
N THR A 29 -16.99 9.77 6.06
CA THR A 29 -16.94 8.77 5.00
C THR A 29 -16.40 7.45 5.56
N SER A 30 -17.13 6.36 5.35
CA SER A 30 -16.69 5.03 5.80
C SER A 30 -15.37 4.63 5.13
N TYR A 31 -14.48 3.98 5.87
CA TYR A 31 -13.20 3.49 5.33
C TYR A 31 -13.36 2.50 4.16
N SER A 32 -14.45 1.72 4.13
CA SER A 32 -14.75 0.83 3.00
C SER A 32 -15.02 1.62 1.71
N THR A 33 -15.66 2.78 1.82
CA THR A 33 -15.89 3.70 0.72
C THR A 33 -14.57 4.30 0.24
N ILE A 34 -13.71 4.74 1.16
CA ILE A 34 -12.37 5.25 0.82
C ILE A 34 -11.57 4.17 0.08
N LEU A 35 -11.55 2.94 0.60
CA LEU A 35 -10.86 1.81 -0.02
C LEU A 35 -11.37 1.54 -1.44
N SER A 36 -12.69 1.50 -1.64
CA SER A 36 -13.28 1.34 -2.98
C SER A 36 -12.84 2.48 -3.91
N ASN A 37 -12.93 3.71 -3.44
CA ASN A 37 -12.58 4.90 -4.22
C ASN A 37 -11.09 4.96 -4.56
N ILE A 38 -10.18 4.37 -3.79
CA ILE A 38 -8.76 4.30 -4.18
C ILE A 38 -8.61 3.65 -5.56
N PHE A 39 -9.44 2.65 -5.88
CA PHE A 39 -9.41 1.94 -7.15
C PHE A 39 -10.31 2.57 -8.23
N THR A 40 -11.43 3.20 -7.84
CA THR A 40 -12.44 3.69 -8.81
C THR A 40 -12.45 5.20 -8.99
N ALA A 41 -12.12 5.96 -7.95
CA ALA A 41 -12.20 7.42 -7.90
C ALA A 41 -11.06 8.02 -7.01
N PRO A 42 -9.79 7.87 -7.44
CA PRO A 42 -8.64 8.10 -6.56
C PRO A 42 -8.51 9.55 -6.07
N ALA A 43 -8.95 10.53 -6.85
CA ALA A 43 -8.94 11.93 -6.43
C ALA A 43 -9.87 12.17 -5.22
N GLU A 44 -11.06 11.57 -5.26
CA GLU A 44 -12.07 11.66 -4.19
C GLU A 44 -11.60 10.88 -2.97
N ALA A 45 -11.01 9.68 -3.17
CA ALA A 45 -10.43 8.90 -2.09
C ALA A 45 -9.37 9.69 -1.31
N MET A 46 -8.44 10.34 -2.01
CA MET A 46 -7.38 11.10 -1.35
C MET A 46 -7.91 12.34 -0.62
N GLN A 47 -9.00 12.96 -1.09
CA GLN A 47 -9.69 14.01 -0.33
C GLN A 47 -10.34 13.44 0.95
N GLN A 48 -11.00 12.30 0.86
CA GLN A 48 -11.60 11.62 2.01
C GLN A 48 -10.54 11.21 3.05
N VAL A 49 -9.35 10.79 2.62
CA VAL A 49 -8.20 10.53 3.50
C VAL A 49 -7.73 11.79 4.22
N GLN A 50 -7.82 12.96 3.58
CA GLN A 50 -7.46 14.24 4.19
C GLN A 50 -8.38 14.57 5.38
N GLU A 51 -9.66 14.24 5.26
CA GLU A 51 -10.67 14.42 6.31
C GLU A 51 -10.53 13.37 7.43
N ASN A 52 -10.14 12.14 7.08
CA ASN A 52 -10.00 11.02 8.01
C ASN A 52 -8.64 10.31 7.84
N TYR A 53 -7.59 10.89 8.43
CA TYR A 53 -6.19 10.44 8.31
C TYR A 53 -5.85 9.21 9.18
N ASN A 54 -6.63 8.12 9.04
CA ASN A 54 -6.33 6.84 9.70
C ASN A 54 -5.10 6.19 9.07
N VAL A 55 -4.08 5.94 9.88
CA VAL A 55 -2.82 5.30 9.46
C VAL A 55 -2.90 3.78 9.60
N LEU A 56 -3.47 3.31 10.71
CA LEU A 56 -3.39 1.90 11.10
C LEU A 56 -4.18 1.00 10.16
N LEU A 57 -5.35 1.44 9.71
CA LEU A 57 -6.19 0.62 8.85
C LEU A 57 -5.48 0.22 7.54
N PRO A 58 -5.06 1.16 6.66
CA PRO A 58 -4.39 0.79 5.42
C PRO A 58 -3.06 0.06 5.66
N LEU A 59 -2.29 0.46 6.68
CA LEU A 59 -1.02 -0.19 7.02
C LEU A 59 -1.21 -1.64 7.44
N LEU A 60 -2.13 -1.89 8.39
CA LEU A 60 -2.42 -3.25 8.85
C LEU A 60 -3.04 -4.09 7.74
N THR A 61 -3.85 -3.52 6.85
CA THR A 61 -4.35 -4.26 5.67
C THR A 61 -3.20 -4.77 4.80
N LEU A 62 -2.20 -3.93 4.50
CA LEU A 62 -1.03 -4.34 3.72
C LEU A 62 -0.16 -5.35 4.46
N MET A 63 0.08 -5.16 5.77
CA MET A 63 0.84 -6.09 6.59
C MET A 63 0.14 -7.45 6.68
N THR A 64 -1.17 -7.48 6.90
CA THR A 64 -1.96 -8.72 6.92
C THR A 64 -1.92 -9.43 5.57
N ALA A 65 -2.07 -8.71 4.46
CA ALA A 65 -1.93 -9.31 3.12
C ALA A 65 -0.53 -9.93 2.92
N THR A 66 0.51 -9.23 3.36
CA THR A 66 1.90 -9.69 3.33
C THR A 66 2.09 -10.98 4.13
N VAL A 67 1.59 -11.01 5.37
CA VAL A 67 1.64 -12.20 6.24
C VAL A 67 0.92 -13.38 5.59
N ILE A 68 -0.26 -13.15 5.03
CA ILE A 68 -1.04 -14.20 4.34
C ILE A 68 -0.24 -14.77 3.17
N VAL A 69 0.27 -13.92 2.28
CA VAL A 69 1.04 -14.36 1.10
C VAL A 69 2.24 -15.20 1.52
N PHE A 70 3.06 -14.72 2.46
CA PHE A 70 4.26 -15.46 2.83
C PHE A 70 3.96 -16.73 3.64
N ALA A 71 2.91 -16.74 4.47
CA ALA A 71 2.48 -17.97 5.12
C ALA A 71 2.09 -19.03 4.09
N TYR A 72 1.30 -18.68 3.07
CA TYR A 72 0.91 -19.61 2.02
C TYR A 72 2.06 -19.99 1.08
N TYR A 73 2.94 -19.06 0.73
CA TYR A 73 4.13 -19.33 -0.07
C TYR A 73 4.97 -20.43 0.58
N TYR A 74 5.31 -20.27 1.86
CA TYR A 74 6.13 -21.28 2.52
C TYR A 74 5.37 -22.58 2.72
N VAL A 75 4.05 -22.61 2.89
CA VAL A 75 3.28 -23.87 2.93
C VAL A 75 3.30 -24.60 1.58
N ALA A 76 3.28 -23.85 0.47
CA ALA A 76 3.21 -24.40 -0.88
C ALA A 76 4.59 -24.80 -1.44
N VAL A 77 5.67 -24.19 -0.96
CA VAL A 77 7.01 -24.41 -1.51
C VAL A 77 7.54 -25.81 -1.16
N ASP A 78 8.17 -26.48 -2.12
CA ASP A 78 9.02 -27.63 -1.83
C ASP A 78 10.23 -27.13 -1.03
N TYR A 79 10.25 -27.43 0.27
CA TYR A 79 11.24 -26.86 1.17
C TYR A 79 12.66 -27.40 0.92
N GLN A 80 12.81 -28.62 0.40
CA GLN A 80 14.14 -29.14 0.05
C GLN A 80 14.69 -28.44 -1.18
N TRP A 81 13.84 -28.30 -2.22
CA TRP A 81 14.18 -27.51 -3.39
C TRP A 81 14.48 -26.05 -3.02
N TYR A 82 13.70 -25.45 -2.13
CA TYR A 82 13.93 -24.09 -1.63
C TYR A 82 15.30 -23.94 -0.98
N ILE A 83 15.71 -24.87 -0.11
CA ILE A 83 17.04 -24.86 0.50
C ILE A 83 18.14 -24.91 -0.57
N ASP A 84 18.01 -25.82 -1.54
CA ASP A 84 18.98 -25.96 -2.63
C ASP A 84 19.06 -24.67 -3.47
N HIS A 85 17.91 -24.08 -3.82
CA HIS A 85 17.81 -22.81 -4.54
C HIS A 85 18.47 -21.65 -3.76
N MET A 86 18.25 -21.57 -2.44
CA MET A 86 18.88 -20.55 -1.59
C MET A 86 20.40 -20.72 -1.50
N VAL A 87 20.90 -21.95 -1.47
CA VAL A 87 22.35 -22.23 -1.51
C VAL A 87 22.94 -21.85 -2.87
N GLU A 88 22.24 -22.16 -3.97
CA GLU A 88 22.67 -21.76 -5.31
C GLU A 88 22.79 -20.24 -5.44
N ILE A 89 21.80 -19.48 -4.95
CA ILE A 89 21.81 -18.02 -4.99
C ILE A 89 22.91 -17.43 -4.10
N SER A 90 23.09 -17.95 -2.88
CA SER A 90 23.97 -17.33 -1.88
C SER A 90 25.43 -17.80 -1.93
N ALA A 91 25.67 -19.03 -2.37
CA ALA A 91 26.96 -19.71 -2.31
C ALA A 91 27.32 -20.49 -3.60
N GLY A 92 26.53 -20.38 -4.68
CA GLY A 92 26.74 -21.18 -5.90
C GLY A 92 28.11 -20.99 -6.57
N GLU A 93 28.76 -19.85 -6.35
CA GLU A 93 30.11 -19.54 -6.88
C GLU A 93 31.24 -19.88 -5.89
N LEU A 94 30.90 -20.34 -4.68
CA LEU A 94 31.85 -20.69 -3.62
C LEU A 94 32.30 -22.16 -3.70
N SER A 95 33.25 -22.54 -2.84
CA SER A 95 33.72 -23.94 -2.77
C SER A 95 32.62 -24.89 -2.28
N LYS A 96 32.78 -26.19 -2.59
CA LYS A 96 31.82 -27.22 -2.15
C LYS A 96 31.64 -27.27 -0.64
N SER A 97 32.71 -27.09 0.13
CA SER A 97 32.63 -27.04 1.60
C SER A 97 31.78 -25.87 2.08
N GLU A 98 31.92 -24.69 1.47
CA GLU A 98 31.12 -23.51 1.83
C GLU A 98 29.65 -23.68 1.44
N GLN A 99 29.36 -24.34 0.32
CA GLN A 99 27.99 -24.69 -0.07
C GLN A 99 27.34 -25.68 0.91
N GLU A 100 28.08 -26.69 1.37
CA GLU A 100 27.60 -27.64 2.39
C GLU A 100 27.33 -26.95 3.73
N GLU A 101 28.19 -26.02 4.14
CA GLU A 101 27.97 -25.18 5.33
C GLU A 101 26.71 -24.32 5.19
N ALA A 102 26.52 -23.63 4.06
CA ALA A 102 25.31 -22.85 3.79
C ALA A 102 24.05 -23.72 3.81
N LYS A 103 24.11 -24.90 3.18
CA LYS A 103 23.01 -25.87 3.20
C LYS A 103 22.67 -26.33 4.61
N ALA A 104 23.68 -26.60 5.44
CA ALA A 104 23.48 -26.96 6.83
C ALA A 104 22.75 -25.85 7.59
N VAL A 105 23.14 -24.59 7.41
CA VAL A 105 22.50 -23.43 8.05
C VAL A 105 21.02 -23.33 7.66
N PHE A 106 20.69 -23.39 6.37
CA PHE A 106 19.30 -23.33 5.91
C PHE A 106 18.47 -24.54 6.39
N SER A 107 19.09 -25.72 6.46
CA SER A 107 18.44 -26.95 6.92
C SER A 107 18.13 -26.95 8.42
N MET A 108 18.83 -26.15 9.22
CA MET A 108 18.53 -25.99 10.66
C MET A 108 17.24 -25.20 10.91
N MET A 109 16.79 -24.41 9.92
CA MET A 109 15.58 -23.61 10.06
C MET A 109 14.37 -24.40 9.60
N SER A 110 13.30 -24.39 10.40
CA SER A 110 12.02 -24.96 9.98
C SER A 110 11.32 -24.04 8.97
N GLN A 111 10.49 -24.63 8.11
CA GLN A 111 9.63 -23.91 7.17
C GLN A 111 8.77 -22.84 7.87
N THR A 112 8.22 -23.15 9.05
CA THR A 112 7.45 -22.20 9.87
C THR A 112 8.30 -21.05 10.40
N THR A 113 9.55 -21.33 10.78
CA THR A 113 10.51 -20.31 11.22
C THR A 113 10.84 -19.35 10.07
N MET A 114 11.10 -19.88 8.87
CA MET A 114 11.32 -19.07 7.67
C MET A 114 10.11 -18.22 7.32
N ALA A 115 8.91 -18.81 7.31
CA ALA A 115 7.66 -18.09 7.07
C ALA A 115 7.48 -16.92 8.04
N SER A 116 7.71 -17.17 9.33
CA SER A 116 7.57 -16.15 10.38
C SER A 116 8.58 -15.02 10.21
N ILE A 117 9.86 -15.35 9.98
CA ILE A 117 10.91 -14.35 9.79
C ILE A 117 10.64 -13.52 8.55
N THR A 118 10.32 -14.14 7.41
CA THR A 118 10.00 -13.41 6.18
C THR A 118 8.78 -12.52 6.36
N ALA A 119 7.69 -13.02 6.93
CA ALA A 119 6.47 -12.26 7.13
C ALA A 119 6.68 -11.05 8.08
N ILE A 120 7.40 -11.25 9.19
CA ILE A 120 7.70 -10.19 10.16
C ILE A 120 8.62 -9.15 9.52
N THR A 121 9.73 -9.57 8.92
CA THR A 121 10.69 -8.67 8.29
C THR A 121 10.06 -7.87 7.16
N ALA A 122 9.27 -8.51 6.30
CA ALA A 122 8.56 -7.82 5.21
C ALA A 122 7.54 -6.79 5.75
N SER A 123 6.77 -7.16 6.77
CA SER A 123 5.77 -6.27 7.38
C SER A 123 6.42 -5.06 8.06
N ILE A 124 7.52 -5.27 8.79
CA ILE A 124 8.32 -4.19 9.39
C ILE A 124 8.93 -3.32 8.29
N GLY A 125 9.45 -3.93 7.22
CA GLY A 125 10.00 -3.24 6.06
C GLY A 125 9.00 -2.26 5.44
N ILE A 126 7.74 -2.67 5.24
CA ILE A 126 6.67 -1.80 4.74
C ILE A 126 6.48 -0.59 5.65
N ALA A 127 6.37 -0.79 6.97
CA ALA A 127 6.19 0.29 7.92
C ALA A 127 7.37 1.27 7.91
N ILE A 128 8.60 0.76 7.85
CA ILE A 128 9.83 1.57 7.78
C ILE A 128 9.83 2.42 6.50
N VAL A 129 9.54 1.82 5.33
CA VAL A 129 9.48 2.56 4.05
C VAL A 129 8.43 3.67 4.12
N PHE A 130 7.26 3.40 4.69
CA PHE A 130 6.21 4.42 4.82
C PHE A 130 6.62 5.54 5.77
N VAL A 131 7.31 5.23 6.86
CA VAL A 131 7.86 6.25 7.76
C VAL A 131 8.86 7.14 7.03
N PHE A 132 9.80 6.56 6.27
CA PHE A 132 10.76 7.35 5.48
C PHE A 132 10.06 8.24 4.45
N GLN A 133 9.07 7.71 3.75
CA GLN A 133 8.28 8.47 2.77
C GLN A 133 7.49 9.61 3.43
N ALA A 134 6.88 9.36 4.59
CA ALA A 134 6.14 10.37 5.35
C ALA A 134 7.07 11.46 5.90
N VAL A 135 8.25 11.09 6.42
CA VAL A 135 9.28 12.04 6.85
C VAL A 135 9.75 12.90 5.67
N TYR A 136 9.97 12.30 4.51
CA TYR A 136 10.30 13.03 3.29
C TYR A 136 9.22 14.07 2.95
N PHE A 137 7.94 13.69 2.96
CA PHE A 137 6.86 14.64 2.71
C PHE A 137 6.79 15.75 3.77
N VAL A 138 7.02 15.45 5.05
CA VAL A 138 7.10 16.47 6.11
C VAL A 138 8.21 17.49 5.82
N ILE A 139 9.39 17.04 5.37
CA ILE A 139 10.49 17.94 5.00
C ILE A 139 10.05 18.85 3.86
N VAL A 140 9.43 18.30 2.81
CA VAL A 140 8.92 19.09 1.67
C VAL A 140 7.83 20.07 2.12
N SER A 141 6.93 19.64 2.99
CA SER A 141 5.87 20.46 3.57
C SER A 141 6.41 21.64 4.38
N ASN A 142 7.47 21.42 5.15
CA ASN A 142 8.14 22.49 5.90
C ASN A 142 8.84 23.49 4.96
N ILE A 143 9.47 23.01 3.88
CA ILE A 143 10.11 23.88 2.89
C ILE A 143 9.07 24.72 2.13
N THR A 144 7.92 24.11 1.82
CA THR A 144 6.89 24.73 1.01
C THR A 144 5.77 25.41 1.81
N ASN A 145 5.82 25.32 3.14
CA ASN A 145 4.85 25.87 4.09
C ASN A 145 3.39 25.45 3.81
N ASP A 146 3.16 24.17 3.48
CA ASP A 146 1.79 23.67 3.18
C ASP A 146 0.99 23.27 4.45
N GLY A 147 1.63 23.17 5.61
CA GLY A 147 1.00 22.95 6.91
C GLY A 147 0.66 21.49 7.27
N PHE A 148 0.95 20.51 6.40
CA PHE A 148 0.67 19.10 6.69
C PHE A 148 1.73 18.48 7.61
N GLN A 149 1.29 17.65 8.56
CA GLN A 149 2.16 17.01 9.55
C GLN A 149 2.38 15.53 9.25
N PHE A 150 3.27 14.91 10.02
CA PHE A 150 3.70 13.52 9.85
C PHE A 150 2.54 12.52 9.77
N LYS A 151 1.54 12.61 10.66
CA LYS A 151 0.42 11.65 10.69
C LYS A 151 -0.41 11.72 9.41
N GLN A 152 -0.64 12.92 8.87
CA GLN A 152 -1.34 13.12 7.61
C GLN A 152 -0.56 12.50 6.46
N TRP A 153 0.75 12.77 6.35
CA TRP A 153 1.58 12.17 5.29
C TRP A 153 1.80 10.67 5.43
N MET A 154 1.80 10.15 6.65
CA MET A 154 1.82 8.71 6.91
C MET A 154 0.51 8.06 6.46
N SER A 155 -0.63 8.68 6.75
CA SER A 155 -1.94 8.19 6.30
C SER A 155 -2.04 8.26 4.77
N PHE A 156 -1.65 9.39 4.18
CA PHE A 156 -1.53 9.59 2.74
C PHE A 156 -0.72 8.47 2.07
N THR A 157 0.47 8.18 2.61
CA THR A 157 1.37 7.16 2.07
C THR A 157 0.74 5.77 2.17
N ALA A 158 0.14 5.44 3.31
CA ALA A 158 -0.46 4.13 3.53
C ALA A 158 -1.68 3.90 2.62
N TRP A 159 -2.60 4.87 2.53
CA TRP A 159 -3.77 4.78 1.64
C TRP A 159 -3.37 4.78 0.16
N GLY A 160 -2.44 5.65 -0.23
CA GLY A 160 -1.94 5.72 -1.60
C GLY A 160 -1.21 4.46 -2.08
N SER A 161 -0.81 3.58 -1.15
CA SER A 161 -0.11 2.32 -1.44
C SER A 161 -1.04 1.09 -1.51
N LEU A 162 -2.35 1.26 -1.28
CA LEU A 162 -3.30 0.15 -1.34
C LEU A 162 -3.45 -0.55 -2.71
N PRO A 163 -3.10 0.05 -3.87
CA PRO A 163 -3.01 -0.72 -5.11
C PRO A 163 -2.10 -1.95 -5.03
N ALA A 164 -1.12 -1.96 -4.12
CA ALA A 164 -0.25 -3.12 -3.88
C ALA A 164 -1.01 -4.39 -3.48
N LEU A 165 -2.25 -4.27 -3.00
CA LEU A 165 -3.12 -5.44 -2.75
C LEU A 165 -3.33 -6.29 -3.99
N LEU A 166 -3.31 -5.69 -5.19
CA LEU A 166 -3.44 -6.44 -6.44
C LEU A 166 -2.20 -7.31 -6.71
N SER A 167 -1.00 -6.84 -6.35
CA SER A 167 0.23 -7.66 -6.43
C SER A 167 0.16 -8.83 -5.47
N TYR A 168 -0.30 -8.64 -4.24
CA TYR A 168 -0.47 -9.74 -3.29
C TYR A 168 -1.50 -10.77 -3.78
N LEU A 169 -2.61 -10.33 -4.37
CA LEU A 169 -3.58 -11.24 -4.99
C LEU A 169 -2.96 -12.01 -6.16
N ALA A 170 -2.17 -11.36 -7.01
CA ALA A 170 -1.49 -12.02 -8.12
C ALA A 170 -0.45 -13.04 -7.65
N MET A 171 0.32 -12.73 -6.60
CA MET A 171 1.21 -13.69 -5.93
C MET A 171 0.44 -14.89 -5.41
N MET A 172 -0.72 -14.70 -4.77
CA MET A 172 -1.57 -15.81 -4.30
C MET A 172 -2.04 -16.70 -5.45
N VAL A 173 -2.51 -16.11 -6.56
CA VAL A 173 -2.91 -16.86 -7.75
C VAL A 173 -1.73 -17.66 -8.30
N TYR A 174 -0.53 -17.05 -8.36
CA TYR A 174 0.68 -17.74 -8.80
C TYR A 174 1.05 -18.92 -7.90
N ILE A 175 1.01 -18.74 -6.58
CA ILE A 175 1.24 -19.80 -5.60
C ILE A 175 0.29 -20.98 -5.82
N PHE A 176 -1.02 -20.71 -5.94
CA PHE A 176 -2.02 -21.77 -6.13
C PHE A 176 -2.02 -22.41 -7.51
N SER A 177 -1.40 -21.76 -8.50
CA SER A 177 -1.29 -22.29 -9.87
C SER A 177 -0.03 -23.14 -10.06
N SER A 178 0.92 -23.12 -9.13
CA SER A 178 2.13 -23.93 -9.20
C SER A 178 1.82 -25.41 -8.99
N SER A 179 2.36 -26.26 -9.86
CA SER A 179 2.07 -27.70 -9.88
C SER A 179 3.07 -28.55 -9.12
N ASN A 180 4.32 -28.10 -8.98
CA ASN A 180 5.41 -28.86 -8.33
C ASN A 180 5.94 -28.20 -7.05
N GLY A 181 5.40 -27.05 -6.65
CA GLY A 181 5.84 -26.31 -5.45
C GLY A 181 7.23 -25.67 -5.58
N GLN A 182 7.87 -25.72 -6.75
CA GLN A 182 9.19 -25.10 -6.98
C GLN A 182 9.00 -23.65 -7.42
N ILE A 183 8.71 -22.80 -6.44
CA ILE A 183 8.40 -21.39 -6.67
C ILE A 183 9.58 -20.56 -6.17
N ALA A 184 10.31 -19.91 -7.08
CA ALA A 184 11.39 -19.02 -6.70
C ALA A 184 10.83 -17.76 -6.03
N PHE A 185 11.48 -17.32 -4.95
CA PHE A 185 11.05 -16.13 -4.21
C PHE A 185 11.17 -14.87 -5.08
N GLU A 186 12.22 -14.80 -5.89
CA GLU A 186 12.57 -13.65 -6.72
C GLU A 186 11.57 -13.41 -7.87
N THR A 187 10.79 -14.43 -8.22
CA THR A 187 9.75 -14.40 -9.27
C THR A 187 8.34 -14.55 -8.70
N LEU A 188 8.18 -14.41 -7.36
CA LEU A 188 6.91 -14.63 -6.70
C LEU A 188 5.83 -13.63 -7.15
N ASN A 189 6.23 -12.43 -7.57
CA ASN A 189 5.33 -11.38 -8.04
C ASN A 189 5.22 -11.38 -9.58
N PRO A 190 4.20 -12.03 -10.17
CA PRO A 190 4.07 -12.08 -11.63
C PRO A 190 3.71 -10.74 -12.27
N LEU A 191 3.41 -9.70 -11.48
CA LEU A 191 3.18 -8.33 -11.97
C LEU A 191 4.46 -7.48 -12.00
N SER A 192 5.61 -8.08 -11.68
CA SER A 192 6.89 -7.40 -11.76
C SER A 192 7.22 -7.00 -13.20
N LEU A 193 7.99 -5.93 -13.37
CA LEU A 193 8.44 -5.52 -14.71
C LEU A 193 9.27 -6.61 -15.36
N ASN A 194 10.08 -7.32 -14.57
CA ASN A 194 10.91 -8.41 -15.06
C ASN A 194 10.03 -9.51 -15.69
N ASP A 195 9.05 -10.02 -14.95
CA ASP A 195 8.22 -11.14 -15.41
C ASP A 195 7.28 -10.75 -16.56
N LEU A 196 6.83 -9.49 -16.61
CA LEU A 196 5.92 -9.02 -17.64
C LEU A 196 6.59 -8.68 -18.98
N PHE A 197 7.83 -8.17 -18.95
CA PHE A 197 8.41 -7.52 -20.13
C PHE A 197 9.84 -7.96 -20.48
N PHE A 198 10.65 -8.40 -19.51
CA PHE A 198 12.10 -8.56 -19.73
C PHE A 198 12.60 -10.00 -19.64
N GLY A 199 12.11 -10.78 -18.68
CA GLY A 199 12.51 -12.17 -18.48
C GLY A 199 13.99 -12.35 -18.14
N PHE A 200 14.62 -11.39 -17.44
CA PHE A 200 15.99 -11.55 -16.98
C PHE A 200 16.05 -12.44 -15.73
N ASP A 201 17.26 -12.89 -15.38
CA ASP A 201 17.48 -13.60 -14.12
C ASP A 201 17.15 -12.70 -12.92
N ALA A 202 16.06 -13.03 -12.23
CA ALA A 202 15.52 -12.27 -11.11
C ALA A 202 16.44 -12.24 -9.88
N SER A 203 17.45 -13.11 -9.81
CA SER A 203 18.37 -13.19 -8.67
C SER A 203 19.56 -12.21 -8.79
N LYS A 204 19.88 -11.72 -9.99
CA LYS A 204 21.11 -10.94 -10.26
C LYS A 204 20.86 -9.67 -11.09
N GLY A 205 21.77 -8.71 -10.96
CA GLY A 205 21.87 -7.50 -11.80
C GLY A 205 20.54 -6.78 -12.03
N ALA A 206 20.26 -6.47 -13.30
CA ALA A 206 19.07 -5.75 -13.72
C ALA A 206 17.78 -6.53 -13.46
N GLY A 207 17.80 -7.87 -13.54
CA GLY A 207 16.62 -8.70 -13.27
C GLY A 207 16.14 -8.55 -11.84
N LYS A 208 17.05 -8.58 -10.86
CA LYS A 208 16.73 -8.30 -9.44
C LYS A 208 16.09 -6.92 -9.23
N MET A 209 16.63 -5.89 -9.90
CA MET A 209 16.06 -4.55 -9.82
C MET A 209 14.65 -4.50 -10.44
N LEU A 210 14.47 -5.08 -11.62
CA LEU A 210 13.18 -5.09 -12.33
C LEU A 210 12.12 -5.94 -11.62
N SER A 211 12.51 -7.05 -10.97
CA SER A 211 11.62 -7.86 -10.14
C SER A 211 11.10 -7.09 -8.92
N SER A 212 11.86 -6.11 -8.44
CA SER A 212 11.44 -5.25 -7.32
C SER A 212 10.44 -4.16 -7.72
N ILE A 213 10.20 -3.92 -9.02
CA ILE A 213 9.24 -2.92 -9.52
C ILE A 213 8.06 -3.65 -10.16
N ASP A 214 6.84 -3.26 -9.82
CA ASP A 214 5.62 -3.88 -10.37
C ASP A 214 4.62 -2.83 -10.84
N LEU A 215 3.62 -3.27 -11.60
CA LEU A 215 2.58 -2.38 -12.15
C LEU A 215 1.81 -1.58 -11.07
N THR A 216 1.61 -2.17 -9.90
CA THR A 216 0.85 -1.53 -8.82
C THR A 216 1.61 -0.37 -8.17
N LYS A 217 2.94 -0.36 -8.26
CA LYS A 217 3.76 0.81 -7.85
C LYS A 217 3.47 2.02 -8.71
N PHE A 218 3.34 1.84 -10.04
CA PHE A 218 3.00 2.95 -10.94
C PHE A 218 1.60 3.51 -10.65
N TRP A 219 0.65 2.63 -10.34
CA TRP A 219 -0.68 3.06 -9.90
C TRP A 219 -0.62 3.82 -8.56
N SER A 220 0.09 3.29 -7.57
CA SER A 220 0.30 3.96 -6.29
C SER A 220 0.92 5.36 -6.48
N MET A 221 1.94 5.49 -7.32
CA MET A 221 2.55 6.78 -7.66
C MET A 221 1.52 7.72 -8.31
N TYR A 222 0.73 7.26 -9.28
CA TYR A 222 -0.33 8.09 -9.89
C TYR A 222 -1.34 8.61 -8.86
N ILE A 223 -1.81 7.75 -7.95
CA ILE A 223 -2.74 8.15 -6.87
C ILE A 223 -2.08 9.18 -5.96
N MET A 224 -0.84 8.95 -5.55
CA MET A 224 -0.11 9.90 -4.71
C MET A 224 0.12 11.23 -5.43
N ILE A 225 0.39 11.25 -6.73
CA ILE A 225 0.55 12.51 -7.48
C ILE A 225 -0.74 13.34 -7.43
N ILE A 226 -1.89 12.72 -7.72
CA ILE A 226 -3.20 13.38 -7.64
C ILE A 226 -3.51 13.81 -6.21
N GLY A 227 -3.30 12.92 -5.24
CA GLY A 227 -3.55 13.21 -3.83
C GLY A 227 -2.72 14.41 -3.35
N TYR A 228 -1.42 14.41 -3.63
CA TYR A 228 -0.52 15.49 -3.23
C TYR A 228 -0.93 16.82 -3.89
N GLN A 229 -1.35 16.77 -5.16
CA GLN A 229 -1.91 17.93 -5.85
C GLN A 229 -3.16 18.47 -5.15
N LYS A 230 -4.09 17.59 -4.76
CA LYS A 230 -5.34 17.98 -4.08
C LYS A 230 -5.08 18.53 -2.68
N TRP A 231 -4.16 17.95 -1.94
CA TRP A 231 -3.84 18.37 -0.58
C TRP A 231 -3.14 19.73 -0.56
N THR A 232 -2.14 19.90 -1.43
CA THR A 232 -1.25 21.09 -1.39
C THR A 232 -1.68 22.21 -2.33
N GLY A 233 -2.62 21.96 -3.25
CA GLY A 233 -3.04 22.92 -4.28
C GLY A 233 -1.97 23.22 -5.34
N LYS A 234 -0.85 22.49 -5.36
CA LYS A 234 0.24 22.70 -6.33
C LYS A 234 -0.14 22.24 -7.74
N SER A 235 0.67 22.62 -8.73
CA SER A 235 0.52 22.15 -10.10
C SER A 235 0.78 20.64 -10.22
N MET A 236 0.18 19.98 -11.21
CA MET A 236 0.41 18.56 -11.48
C MET A 236 1.90 18.22 -11.67
N ALA A 237 2.64 19.06 -12.38
CA ALA A 237 4.08 18.88 -12.62
C ALA A 237 4.90 18.96 -11.32
N SER A 238 4.56 19.91 -10.45
CA SER A 238 5.20 20.03 -9.13
C SER A 238 4.90 18.82 -8.25
N SER A 239 3.65 18.36 -8.23
CA SER A 239 3.23 17.16 -7.48
C SER A 239 3.93 15.90 -7.98
N ALA A 240 4.01 15.71 -9.30
CA ALA A 240 4.73 14.61 -9.92
C ALA A 240 6.20 14.62 -9.53
N THR A 241 6.85 15.78 -9.60
CA THR A 241 8.25 15.92 -9.21
C THR A 241 8.47 15.51 -7.76
N VAL A 242 7.67 16.05 -6.83
CA VAL A 242 7.80 15.75 -5.39
C VAL A 242 7.58 14.26 -5.11
N VAL A 243 6.55 13.64 -5.67
CA VAL A 243 6.22 12.23 -5.40
C VAL A 243 7.24 11.29 -6.01
N LEU A 244 7.76 11.59 -7.21
CA LEU A 244 8.65 10.68 -7.94
C LEU A 244 10.12 10.74 -7.48
N ILE A 245 10.56 11.84 -6.84
CA ILE A 245 11.96 12.01 -6.39
C ILE A 245 12.49 10.81 -5.59
N PRO A 246 11.81 10.30 -4.54
CA PRO A 246 12.33 9.16 -3.79
C PRO A 246 12.50 7.90 -4.64
N PHE A 247 11.55 7.62 -5.54
CA PHE A 247 11.59 6.46 -6.42
C PHE A 247 12.73 6.56 -7.43
N VAL A 248 12.83 7.70 -8.11
CA VAL A 248 13.92 7.97 -9.07
C VAL A 248 15.28 7.93 -8.37
N GLY A 249 15.37 8.43 -7.14
CA GLY A 249 16.59 8.37 -6.33
C GLY A 249 16.99 6.92 -6.03
N ILE A 250 16.08 6.11 -5.48
CA ILE A 250 16.37 4.72 -5.10
C ILE A 250 16.79 3.89 -6.32
N TYR A 251 15.96 3.86 -7.38
CA TYR A 251 16.23 3.03 -8.54
C TYR A 251 17.33 3.61 -9.44
N GLY A 252 17.46 4.93 -9.51
CA GLY A 252 18.54 5.59 -10.24
C GLY A 252 19.90 5.31 -9.61
N ILE A 253 20.00 5.35 -8.27
CA ILE A 253 21.23 4.97 -7.56
C ILE A 253 21.52 3.48 -7.78
N TRP A 254 20.53 2.60 -7.64
CA TRP A 254 20.73 1.16 -7.88
C TRP A 254 21.23 0.90 -9.32
N ALA A 255 20.67 1.57 -10.32
CA ALA A 255 21.08 1.43 -11.71
C ALA A 255 22.58 1.75 -11.96
N LEU A 256 23.22 2.58 -11.11
CA LEU A 256 24.65 2.88 -11.22
C LEU A 256 25.57 1.73 -10.79
N PHE A 257 25.03 0.70 -10.12
CA PHE A 257 25.76 -0.46 -9.61
C PHE A 257 25.41 -1.77 -10.33
N LEU A 258 24.71 -1.68 -11.47
CA LEU A 258 24.36 -2.84 -12.30
C LEU A 258 25.53 -3.33 -13.15
#